data_AF-A0A2A2JY12-F1
#
_entry.id   AF-A0A2A2JY12-F1
#
_cell.length_a   1.000
_cell.length_b   1.000
_cell.length_c   1.000
_cell.angle_alpha   90.00
_cell.angle_beta   90.00
_cell.angle_gamma   90.00
#
_symmetry.space_group_name_H-M   'P 1'
#
loop_
_entity.id
_entity.type
_entity.pdbx_description
1 polymer ?
#
loop_
_entity_poly.entity_id
_entity_poly.type
_entity_poly.pdbx_seq_one_letter_code
_entity_poly.pdbx_strand_id
1 'polypeptide(L)'
;MKITNIQIFLSMVTLPMIVSAITCYDGSKAPIKGNTTTNFIRMECDEGMQYCFESYNANFSIVTASCQNLNTESKMLDVCKMPGMCDTRDTLDITICCCNTDLCNLQSFLVPTGPTKLRTRDRN
;
A
#
# COMPACT_ATOMS: atom_id res chain seq x y z
N MET A 1 -60.01 16.96 -23.04
CA MET A 1 -58.80 16.11 -23.15
C MET A 1 -57.71 16.73 -22.30
N LYS A 2 -57.42 16.19 -21.11
CA LYS A 2 -56.39 16.72 -20.19
C LYS A 2 -55.23 15.73 -20.15
N ILE A 3 -54.08 16.19 -20.59
CA ILE A 3 -52.84 15.42 -20.64
C ILE A 3 -52.32 15.29 -19.21
N THR A 4 -52.20 14.06 -18.74
CA THR A 4 -51.72 13.69 -17.40
C THR A 4 -50.20 13.86 -17.34
N ASN A 5 -49.70 14.69 -16.41
CA ASN A 5 -48.28 14.89 -16.16
C ASN A 5 -47.69 13.64 -15.48
N ILE A 6 -46.79 12.94 -16.17
CA ILE A 6 -46.00 11.82 -15.63
C ILE A 6 -44.67 12.39 -15.11
N GLN A 7 -44.51 12.45 -13.79
CA GLN A 7 -43.24 12.78 -13.15
C GLN A 7 -42.37 11.51 -13.10
N ILE A 8 -41.33 11.46 -13.94
CA ILE A 8 -40.34 10.38 -13.93
C ILE A 8 -39.34 10.70 -12.82
N PHE A 9 -39.50 10.07 -11.66
CA PHE A 9 -38.46 10.05 -10.61
C PHE A 9 -37.29 9.19 -11.13
N LEU A 10 -36.26 9.85 -11.66
CA LEU A 10 -34.98 9.24 -12.01
C LEU A 10 -34.25 8.86 -10.71
N SER A 11 -34.55 7.67 -10.18
CA SER A 11 -33.85 7.09 -9.04
C SER A 11 -32.42 6.76 -9.45
N MET A 12 -31.48 7.61 -9.05
CA MET A 12 -30.04 7.41 -9.24
C MET A 12 -29.59 6.31 -8.26
N VAL A 13 -29.66 5.06 -8.72
CA VAL A 13 -29.14 3.90 -7.98
C VAL A 13 -27.62 4.08 -7.87
N THR A 14 -27.16 4.58 -6.73
CA THR A 14 -25.73 4.61 -6.40
C THR A 14 -25.28 3.19 -6.12
N LEU A 15 -24.68 2.51 -7.11
CA LEU A 15 -23.97 1.26 -6.83
C LEU A 15 -22.83 1.58 -5.85
N PRO A 16 -22.68 0.81 -4.75
CA PRO A 16 -21.49 0.92 -3.91
C PRO A 16 -20.28 0.53 -4.78
N MET A 17 -19.37 1.47 -4.99
CA MET A 17 -18.07 1.15 -5.58
C MET A 17 -17.35 0.28 -4.56
N ILE A 18 -17.29 -1.02 -4.82
CA ILE A 18 -16.47 -1.95 -4.05
C ILE A 18 -15.02 -1.56 -4.33
N VAL A 19 -14.38 -0.86 -3.40
CA VAL A 19 -12.95 -0.57 -3.50
C VAL A 19 -12.25 -1.88 -3.17
N SER A 20 -11.83 -2.61 -4.20
CA SER A 20 -11.02 -3.81 -4.06
C SER A 20 -9.71 -3.48 -3.33
N ALA A 21 -9.37 -4.28 -2.33
CA ALA A 21 -8.08 -4.19 -1.66
C ALA A 21 -6.95 -4.54 -2.62
N ILE A 22 -5.83 -3.80 -2.54
CA ILE A 22 -4.62 -4.11 -3.30
C ILE A 22 -3.75 -5.11 -2.54
N THR A 23 -2.82 -5.74 -3.24
CA THR A 23 -1.79 -6.58 -2.63
C THR A 23 -0.46 -5.82 -2.55
N CYS A 24 0.20 -5.81 -1.40
CA CYS A 24 1.53 -5.21 -1.22
C CYS A 24 2.55 -6.26 -0.78
N TYR A 25 3.84 -5.92 -0.84
CA TYR A 25 4.83 -6.60 -0.01
C TYR A 25 4.71 -6.13 1.44
N ASP A 26 4.81 -7.07 2.38
CA ASP A 26 4.91 -6.81 3.80
C ASP A 26 6.13 -7.52 4.38
N GLY A 27 6.91 -6.81 5.20
CA GLY A 27 8.06 -7.36 5.91
C GLY A 27 9.23 -6.40 5.92
N SER A 28 10.41 -6.95 6.19
CA SER A 28 11.62 -6.16 6.36
C SER A 28 12.88 -6.88 5.89
N LYS A 29 13.93 -6.09 5.70
CA LYS A 29 15.32 -6.51 5.58
C LYS A 29 16.12 -5.69 6.58
N ALA A 30 16.90 -6.34 7.43
CA ALA A 30 17.78 -5.67 8.37
C ALA A 30 18.94 -6.59 8.82
N PRO A 31 20.09 -6.03 9.23
CA PRO A 31 21.14 -6.79 9.89
C PRO A 31 20.72 -7.18 11.32
N ILE A 32 20.68 -8.47 11.62
CA ILE A 32 20.42 -9.01 12.96
C ILE A 32 21.63 -9.83 13.38
N LYS A 33 22.32 -9.40 14.45
CA LYS A 33 23.54 -10.04 14.96
C LYS A 33 24.62 -10.28 13.88
N GLY A 34 24.78 -9.32 12.96
CA GLY A 34 25.77 -9.38 11.87
C GLY A 34 25.31 -10.12 10.61
N ASN A 35 24.15 -10.78 10.64
CA ASN A 35 23.59 -11.47 9.48
C ASN A 35 22.40 -10.69 8.90
N THR A 36 22.40 -10.45 7.60
CA THR A 36 21.24 -9.85 6.91
C THR A 36 20.08 -10.84 6.93
N THR A 37 18.98 -10.43 7.56
CA THR A 37 17.73 -11.19 7.61
C THR A 37 16.68 -10.48 6.76
N THR A 38 15.95 -11.24 5.96
CA THR A 38 14.88 -10.74 5.08
C THR A 38 13.63 -11.60 5.23
N ASN A 39 12.44 -10.99 5.33
CA ASN A 39 11.19 -11.71 5.55
C ASN A 39 9.99 -11.20 4.73
N PHE A 40 10.22 -10.63 3.55
CA PHE A 40 9.13 -10.13 2.70
C PHE A 40 8.16 -11.22 2.28
N ILE A 41 6.87 -10.93 2.40
CA ILE A 41 5.75 -11.74 1.95
C ILE A 41 4.79 -10.91 1.10
N ARG A 42 3.88 -11.56 0.37
CA ARG A 42 2.76 -10.88 -0.29
C ARG A 42 1.60 -10.80 0.68
N MET A 43 1.03 -9.61 0.85
CA MET A 43 -0.07 -9.36 1.76
C MET A 43 -1.21 -8.67 1.01
N GLU A 44 -2.40 -9.26 1.09
CA GLU A 44 -3.64 -8.57 0.71
C GLU A 44 -3.96 -7.53 1.79
N CYS A 45 -4.10 -6.27 1.39
CA CYS A 45 -4.34 -5.18 2.32
C CYS A 45 -5.79 -5.18 2.83
N ASP A 46 -6.06 -4.40 3.88
CA ASP A 46 -7.41 -4.24 4.40
C ASP A 46 -8.30 -3.47 3.40
N GLU A 47 -9.63 -3.66 3.51
CA GLU A 47 -10.59 -2.98 2.64
C GLU A 47 -10.42 -1.45 2.70
N GLY A 48 -10.44 -0.80 1.53
CA GLY A 48 -10.21 0.64 1.41
C GLY A 48 -8.74 1.08 1.52
N MET A 49 -7.80 0.17 1.80
CA MET A 49 -6.37 0.46 1.74
C MET A 49 -5.87 0.35 0.30
N GLN A 50 -5.44 1.48 -0.24
CA GLN A 50 -5.09 1.62 -1.66
C GLN A 50 -3.61 1.94 -1.88
N TYR A 51 -2.82 1.97 -0.82
CA TYR A 51 -1.40 2.34 -0.90
C TYR A 51 -0.50 1.29 -0.29
N CYS A 52 0.60 1.04 -0.98
CA CYS A 52 1.73 0.28 -0.48
C CYS A 52 2.87 1.25 -0.13
N PHE A 53 3.55 0.99 0.99
CA PHE A 53 4.69 1.77 1.45
C PHE A 53 5.97 0.96 1.38
N GLU A 54 7.06 1.60 0.95
CA GLU A 54 8.43 1.11 1.10
C GLU A 54 9.22 2.17 1.88
N SER A 55 10.12 1.76 2.78
CA SER A 55 11.15 2.65 3.30
C SER A 55 12.51 1.98 3.27
N TYR A 56 13.55 2.73 2.98
CA TYR A 56 14.91 2.21 2.90
C TYR A 56 15.96 3.27 3.22
N ASN A 57 17.12 2.83 3.72
CA ASN A 57 18.32 3.67 3.79
C ASN A 57 19.13 3.64 2.50
N ALA A 58 20.09 4.55 2.34
CA ALA A 58 20.81 4.77 1.07
C ALA A 58 21.45 3.51 0.46
N ASN A 59 21.84 2.53 1.27
CA ASN A 59 22.47 1.28 0.83
C ASN A 59 21.52 0.06 0.83
N PHE A 60 20.23 0.26 1.09
CA PHE A 60 19.22 -0.80 1.19
C PHE A 60 19.58 -1.92 2.19
N SER A 61 20.37 -1.60 3.23
CA SER A 61 20.67 -2.53 4.33
C SER A 61 19.51 -2.66 5.30
N ILE A 62 18.72 -1.59 5.44
CA ILE A 62 17.46 -1.54 6.18
C ILE A 62 16.37 -1.21 5.17
N VAL A 63 15.41 -2.10 5.01
CA VAL A 63 14.24 -1.91 4.14
C VAL A 63 13.00 -2.40 4.86
N THR A 64 11.90 -1.67 4.75
CA THR A 64 10.58 -2.09 5.22
C THR A 64 9.57 -1.95 4.09
N ALA A 65 8.66 -2.90 3.96
CA ALA A 65 7.54 -2.83 3.04
C ALA A 65 6.26 -3.13 3.83
N SER A 66 5.16 -2.42 3.55
CA SER A 66 3.88 -2.69 4.20
C SER A 66 2.68 -2.15 3.41
N CYS A 67 1.51 -2.73 3.64
CA CYS A 67 0.24 -2.09 3.32
C CYS A 67 0.05 -0.80 4.14
N GLN A 68 -0.66 0.17 3.57
CA GLN A 68 -1.38 1.16 4.36
C GLN A 68 -2.32 0.44 5.35
N ASN A 69 -2.50 1.01 6.53
CA ASN A 69 -3.46 0.54 7.52
C ASN A 69 -4.24 1.71 8.12
N LEU A 70 -5.28 1.40 8.93
CA LEU A 70 -6.15 2.41 9.54
C LEU A 70 -5.41 3.34 10.51
N ASN A 71 -4.27 2.89 11.05
CA ASN A 71 -3.41 3.66 11.96
C ASN A 71 -2.26 4.35 11.22
N THR A 72 -2.17 4.26 9.90
CA THR A 72 -1.12 4.94 9.14
C THR A 72 -1.25 6.44 9.35
N GLU A 73 -0.18 7.04 9.84
CA GLU A 73 -0.15 8.48 10.11
C GLU A 73 -0.46 9.28 8.84
N SER A 74 -1.28 10.34 8.98
CA SER A 74 -1.64 11.22 7.87
C SER A 74 -0.43 11.80 7.16
N LYS A 75 0.63 12.14 7.91
CA LYS A 75 1.90 12.63 7.38
C LYS A 75 2.62 11.61 6.49
N MET A 76 2.41 10.32 6.72
CA MET A 76 2.96 9.26 5.88
C MET A 76 2.13 9.12 4.59
N LEU A 77 0.82 9.32 4.66
CA LEU A 77 -0.07 9.39 3.48
C LEU A 77 0.22 10.60 2.59
N ASP A 78 0.77 11.68 3.14
CA ASP A 78 1.13 12.85 2.34
C ASP A 78 2.20 12.53 1.28
N VAL A 79 3.08 11.55 1.54
CA VAL A 79 4.05 11.07 0.56
C VAL A 79 3.37 10.56 -0.71
N CYS A 80 2.24 9.85 -0.57
CA CYS A 80 1.46 9.33 -1.70
C CYS A 80 0.81 10.43 -2.55
N LYS A 81 0.77 11.67 -2.07
CA LYS A 81 0.19 12.81 -2.80
C LYS A 81 1.25 13.65 -3.50
N MET A 82 2.53 13.40 -3.23
CA MET A 82 3.63 14.15 -3.82
C MET A 82 3.96 13.66 -5.23
N PRO A 83 4.49 14.53 -6.11
CA PRO A 83 5.07 14.11 -7.37
C PRO A 83 6.18 13.06 -7.14
N GLY A 84 6.12 11.96 -7.89
CA GLY A 84 7.07 10.84 -7.72
C GLY A 84 6.81 9.95 -6.51
N MET A 85 5.89 10.32 -5.63
CA MET A 85 5.43 9.53 -4.47
C MET A 85 6.56 9.03 -3.55
N CYS A 86 7.66 9.78 -3.44
CA CYS A 86 8.79 9.47 -2.56
C CYS A 86 9.26 10.72 -1.82
N ASP A 87 9.68 10.54 -0.57
CA ASP A 87 10.22 11.55 0.33
C ASP A 87 11.55 11.07 0.90
N THR A 88 12.65 11.77 0.61
CA THR A 88 13.95 11.50 1.24
C THR A 88 14.15 12.41 2.43
N ARG A 89 14.39 11.81 3.59
CA ARG A 89 14.65 12.51 4.85
C ARG A 89 16.12 12.37 5.20
N ASP A 90 16.93 13.27 4.67
CA ASP A 90 18.39 13.27 4.82
C ASP A 90 18.84 13.21 6.29
N THR A 91 18.11 13.88 7.19
CA THR A 91 18.41 13.88 8.64
C THR A 91 18.29 12.50 9.28
N LEU A 92 17.59 11.56 8.64
CA LEU A 92 17.33 10.21 9.13
C LEU A 92 17.93 9.12 8.23
N ASP A 93 18.62 9.49 7.14
CA ASP A 93 19.10 8.56 6.10
C ASP A 93 18.03 7.55 5.67
N ILE A 94 16.82 8.04 5.43
CA ILE A 94 15.70 7.21 5.01
C ILE A 94 14.96 7.84 3.85
N THR A 95 14.63 7.04 2.87
CA THR A 95 13.67 7.37 1.82
C THR A 95 12.40 6.57 2.06
N ILE A 96 11.26 7.25 2.01
CA ILE A 96 9.94 6.65 2.12
C ILE A 96 9.25 6.83 0.78
N CYS A 97 8.79 5.74 0.18
CA CYS A 97 8.07 5.74 -1.09
C CYS A 97 6.69 5.13 -0.91
N CYS A 98 5.78 5.54 -1.79
CA CYS A 98 4.41 5.08 -1.86
C CYS A 98 4.03 4.76 -3.30
N CYS A 99 3.11 3.81 -3.47
CA CYS A 99 2.54 3.43 -4.76
C CYS A 99 1.16 2.78 -4.56
N ASN A 100 0.37 2.62 -5.63
CA ASN A 100 -1.05 2.23 -5.54
C ASN A 100 -1.45 1.09 -6.49
N THR A 101 -0.50 0.25 -6.87
CA THR A 101 -0.74 -0.94 -7.70
C THR A 101 -0.24 -2.19 -6.98
N ASP A 102 -0.69 -3.36 -7.40
CA ASP A 102 -0.27 -4.61 -6.76
C ASP A 102 1.27 -4.78 -6.79
N LEU A 103 1.82 -5.14 -5.63
CA LEU A 103 3.20 -5.56 -5.42
C LEU A 103 4.25 -4.52 -5.88
N CYS A 104 3.92 -3.23 -5.75
CA CYS A 104 4.76 -2.14 -6.25
C CYS A 104 5.82 -1.64 -5.26
N ASN A 105 5.70 -1.95 -3.97
CA ASN A 105 6.50 -1.35 -2.88
C ASN A 105 7.74 -2.16 -2.52
N LEU A 106 8.43 -2.71 -3.52
CA LEU A 106 9.69 -3.39 -3.27
C LEU A 106 10.59 -3.33 -4.50
N GLN A 107 11.86 -2.96 -4.29
CA GLN A 107 12.85 -3.00 -5.37
C GLN A 107 13.00 -4.40 -5.94
N SER A 108 13.17 -4.50 -7.27
CA SER A 108 13.19 -5.78 -8.00
C SER A 108 14.27 -6.77 -7.49
N PHE A 109 15.42 -6.27 -7.02
CA PHE A 109 16.49 -7.09 -6.46
C PHE A 109 16.24 -7.58 -5.03
N LEU A 110 15.18 -7.09 -4.37
CA LEU A 110 14.75 -7.52 -3.04
C LEU A 110 13.55 -8.47 -3.09
N VAL A 111 12.92 -8.61 -4.26
CA VAL A 111 11.78 -9.52 -4.45
C VAL A 111 12.21 -10.96 -4.16
N PRO A 112 11.47 -11.70 -3.31
CA PRO A 112 11.77 -13.10 -3.03
C PRO A 112 11.76 -13.96 -4.30
N THR A 113 12.80 -14.76 -4.51
CA THR A 113 12.97 -15.63 -5.70
C THR A 113 12.16 -16.93 -5.63
N GLY A 114 11.49 -17.21 -4.52
CA GLY A 114 10.64 -18.39 -4.30
C GLY A 114 9.14 -18.08 -4.24
N PRO A 115 8.28 -19.11 -4.15
CA PRO A 115 6.85 -18.92 -3.97
C PRO A 115 6.59 -18.16 -2.67
N THR A 116 6.14 -16.92 -2.81
CA THR A 116 5.74 -16.08 -1.68
C THR A 116 4.28 -16.38 -1.39
N LYS A 117 4.00 -16.92 -0.20
CA LYS A 117 2.62 -17.19 0.23
C LYS A 117 1.88 -15.86 0.37
N LEU A 118 0.78 -15.71 -0.38
CA LEU A 118 -0.18 -14.62 -0.14
C LEU A 118 -0.80 -14.82 1.24
N ARG A 119 -0.78 -13.77 2.07
CA ARG A 119 -1.44 -13.75 3.36
C ARG A 119 -2.50 -12.65 3.39
N THR A 120 -3.61 -12.95 4.02
CA THR A 120 -4.58 -11.95 4.48
C THR A 120 -4.16 -11.48 5.87
N ARG A 121 -4.44 -10.22 6.21
CA ARG A 121 -4.29 -9.76 7.58
C ARG A 121 -5.33 -10.47 8.45
N ASP A 122 -4.89 -11.31 9.38
CA ASP A 122 -5.80 -11.92 10.35
C ASP A 122 -6.38 -10.80 11.23
N ARG A 123 -7.66 -10.47 11.02
CA ARG A 123 -8.44 -9.58 11.89
C ARG A 123 -8.57 -10.26 13.25
N ASN A 124 -7.76 -9.84 14.21
CA ASN A 124 -7.86 -10.23 15.62
C ASN A 124 -8.95 -9.40 16.33
#